data_AF-A0A525KDE4-F1
#
_entry.id   AF-A0A525KDE4-F1
#
_cell.length_a   1.000
_cell.length_b   1.000
_cell.length_c   1.000
_cell.angle_alpha   90.00
_cell.angle_beta   90.00
_cell.angle_gamma   90.00
#
_symmetry.space_group_name_H-M   'P 1'
#
loop_
_entity.id
_entity.type
_entity.pdbx_description
1 polymer ?
#
loop_
_entity_poly.entity_id
_entity_poly.type
_entity_poly.pdbx_seq_one_letter_code
_entity_poly.pdbx_strand_id
1 'polypeptide(L)' 'MLNSRAVDWAPLDHAAKPPVKVGDMVSADAGGMPIYRVMAFEEGRAWVATAKGAPARAMPLDGFRWRAADA' A
#
# COMPACT_ATOMS: atom_id res chain seq x y z
N MET A 1 -9.25 4.23 -23.30
CA MET A 1 -10.01 3.69 -22.16
C MET A 1 -8.99 3.21 -21.14
N LEU A 2 -8.84 3.88 -19.98
CA LEU A 2 -8.03 3.30 -18.90
C LEU A 2 -8.75 2.02 -18.48
N ASN A 3 -8.09 0.88 -18.63
CA ASN A 3 -8.62 -0.40 -18.20
C ASN A 3 -8.63 -0.40 -16.67
N SER A 4 -9.72 0.08 -16.07
CA SER A 4 -9.94 0.08 -14.64
C SER A 4 -10.20 -1.36 -14.20
N ARG A 5 -9.15 -2.18 -14.16
CA ARG A 5 -9.22 -3.47 -13.48
C ARG A 5 -9.54 -3.21 -12.02
N ALA A 6 -10.54 -3.90 -11.51
CA ALA A 6 -10.78 -3.94 -10.07
C ALA A 6 -9.48 -4.40 -9.40
N VAL A 7 -9.05 -3.66 -8.38
CA VAL A 7 -7.93 -4.10 -7.54
C VAL A 7 -8.53 -5.05 -6.52
N ASP A 8 -8.11 -6.30 -6.55
CA ASP A 8 -8.43 -7.24 -5.49
C ASP A 8 -7.63 -6.87 -4.24
N TRP A 9 -8.27 -6.88 -3.08
CA TRP A 9 -7.65 -6.51 -1.81
C TRP A 9 -7.61 -7.71 -0.88
N ALA A 10 -6.44 -7.96 -0.31
CA ALA A 10 -6.23 -8.97 0.72
C ALA A 10 -5.87 -8.30 2.06
N PRO A 11 -6.28 -8.87 3.20
CA PRO A 11 -5.80 -8.44 4.50
C PRO A 11 -4.28 -8.44 4.55
N LEU A 12 -3.71 -7.39 5.11
CA LEU A 12 -2.27 -7.29 5.31
C LEU A 12 -1.84 -8.12 6.52
N ASP A 13 -0.92 -9.06 6.32
CA ASP A 13 -0.31 -9.81 7.41
C ASP A 13 0.85 -9.02 8.04
N HIS A 14 0.61 -8.42 9.20
CA HIS A 14 1.62 -7.67 9.95
C HIS A 14 2.65 -8.57 10.66
N ALA A 15 2.40 -9.88 10.78
CA ALA A 15 3.35 -10.81 11.36
C ALA A 15 4.43 -11.24 10.35
N ALA A 16 4.18 -11.07 9.04
CA ALA A 16 5.15 -11.37 7.99
C ALA A 16 6.36 -10.42 8.05
N LYS A 17 7.54 -10.93 7.67
CA LYS A 17 8.81 -10.17 7.63
C LYS A 17 9.43 -10.20 6.22
N PRO A 18 9.34 -9.12 5.43
CA PRO A 18 8.60 -7.87 5.66
C PRO A 18 7.09 -8.02 5.36
N PRO A 19 6.21 -7.22 6.01
CA PRO A 19 4.76 -7.31 5.78
C PRO A 19 4.34 -6.83 4.39
N VAL A 20 5.14 -5.96 3.78
CA VAL A 20 4.90 -5.33 2.46
C VAL A 20 6.20 -5.16 1.69
N LYS A 21 6.09 -4.98 0.38
CA LYS A 21 7.20 -4.81 -0.58
C LYS A 21 7.07 -3.50 -1.37
N VAL A 22 8.20 -3.01 -1.87
CA VAL A 22 8.23 -1.78 -2.66
C VAL A 22 7.43 -2.03 -3.93
N GLY A 23 6.53 -1.11 -4.27
CA GLY A 23 5.59 -1.25 -5.36
C GLY A 23 4.20 -1.73 -4.94
N ASP A 24 4.05 -2.33 -3.76
CA ASP A 24 2.75 -2.76 -3.23
C ASP A 24 1.80 -1.57 -3.12
N MET A 25 0.52 -1.80 -3.38
CA MET A 25 -0.54 -0.84 -3.06
C MET A 25 -1.17 -1.22 -1.72
N VAL A 26 -1.30 -0.26 -0.83
CA VAL A 26 -1.83 -0.42 0.53
C VAL A 26 -2.93 0.59 0.82
N SER A 27 -3.84 0.23 1.72
CA SER A 27 -4.88 1.13 2.22
C SER A 27 -5.26 0.79 3.67
N ALA A 28 -5.82 1.78 4.37
CA ALA A 28 -6.42 1.58 5.68
C ALA A 28 -7.76 0.81 5.57
N ASP A 29 -8.48 0.99 4.47
CA ASP A 29 -9.81 0.40 4.21
C ASP A 29 -9.81 -0.41 2.89
N ALA A 30 -10.59 -1.49 2.83
CA ALA A 30 -10.68 -2.35 1.65
C ALA A 30 -11.22 -1.57 0.45
N GLY A 31 -10.37 -1.30 -0.55
CA GLY A 31 -10.75 -0.47 -1.71
C GLY A 31 -11.07 0.99 -1.39
N GLY A 32 -10.82 1.44 -0.15
CA GLY A 32 -11.04 2.81 0.27
C GLY A 32 -9.90 3.73 -0.17
N MET A 33 -10.25 4.93 -0.59
CA MET A 33 -9.30 6.03 -0.76
C MET A 33 -8.95 6.62 0.62
N PRO A 34 -7.70 7.03 0.87
CA PRO A 34 -6.59 7.07 -0.08
C PRO A 34 -5.87 5.72 -0.26
N ILE A 35 -5.61 5.37 -1.52
CA ILE A 35 -4.72 4.26 -1.90
C ILE A 35 -3.29 4.79 -2.00
N TYR A 36 -2.36 4.03 -1.44
CA TYR A 36 -0.95 4.39 -1.37
C TYR A 36 -0.09 3.34 -2.06
N ARG A 37 0.85 3.75 -2.90
CA ARG A 37 1.93 2.90 -3.38
C ARG A 37 3.12 3.01 -2.46
N VAL A 38 3.67 1.88 -2.04
CA VAL A 38 4.89 1.86 -1.26
C VAL A 38 6.11 2.13 -2.14
N MET A 39 6.91 3.10 -1.73
CA MET A 39 8.11 3.56 -2.42
C MET A 39 9.39 3.06 -1.74
N ALA A 40 9.40 2.96 -0.41
CA ALA A 40 10.50 2.45 0.38
C ALA A 40 10.01 1.99 1.77
N PHE A 41 10.83 1.22 2.48
CA PHE A 41 10.62 0.86 3.88
C PHE A 41 11.83 1.20 4.71
N GLU A 42 11.55 1.70 5.90
CA GLU A 42 12.55 2.06 6.90
C GLU A 42 11.93 1.82 8.27
N GLU A 43 12.57 1.00 9.10
CA GLU A 43 12.24 0.73 10.52
C GLU A 43 10.77 0.98 10.93
N GLY A 44 9.88 0.05 10.60
CA GLY A 44 8.46 0.10 11.02
C GLY A 44 7.60 1.12 10.27
N ARG A 45 8.17 1.86 9.32
CA ARG A 45 7.49 2.85 8.49
C ARG A 45 7.60 2.50 7.01
N ALA A 46 6.57 2.89 6.26
CA ALA A 46 6.54 2.88 4.82
C ALA A 46 6.56 4.31 4.28
N TRP A 47 7.45 4.56 3.33
CA TRP A 47 7.35 5.75 2.49
C TRP A 47 6.33 5.47 1.39
N VAL A 48 5.27 6.28 1.33
CA VAL A 48 4.13 6.05 0.44
C VAL A 48 3.76 7.28 -0.38
N ALA A 49 3.23 7.06 -1.59
CA ALA A 49 2.68 8.12 -2.45
C ALA A 49 1.34 7.68 -3.05
N THR A 50 0.40 8.61 -3.24
CA THR A 50 -0.93 8.31 -3.81
C THR A 50 -0.90 8.10 -5.32
N ALA A 51 0.10 8.65 -6.00
CA ALA A 51 0.32 8.52 -7.43
C ALA A 51 1.80 8.74 -7.78
N LYS A 52 2.20 8.34 -8.98
CA LYS A 52 3.54 8.65 -9.51
C LYS A 52 3.71 10.18 -9.60
N GLY A 53 4.74 10.71 -8.95
CA GLY A 53 5.01 12.16 -8.89
C GLY A 53 4.27 12.91 -7.78
N ALA A 54 3.38 12.24 -7.02
CA ALA A 54 2.81 12.83 -5.82
C ALA A 54 3.85 12.88 -4.68
N PRO A 55 3.75 13.83 -3.73
CA PRO A 55 4.65 13.88 -2.59
C PRO A 55 4.62 12.58 -1.78
N ALA A 56 5.81 12.02 -1.52
CA ALA A 56 5.96 10.87 -0.64
C ALA A 56 5.80 11.29 0.83
N ARG A 57 5.23 10.41 1.64
CA ARG A 57 5.06 10.60 3.09
C ARG A 57 5.49 9.35 3.82
N ALA A 58 6.17 9.50 4.95
CA ALA A 58 6.45 8.38 5.85
C ALA A 58 5.20 8.12 6.72
N MET A 59 4.70 6.88 6.70
CA MET A 59 3.55 6.45 7.48
C MET A 59 3.87 5.17 8.26
N PRO A 60 3.36 5.02 9.50
CA PRO A 60 3.44 3.77 10.25
C PRO A 60 2.81 2.60 9.48
N LEU A 61 3.47 1.44 9.48
CA LEU A 61 2.98 0.26 8.77
C LEU A 61 1.66 -0.28 9.34
N ASP A 62 1.44 -0.16 10.65
CA ASP A 62 0.23 -0.56 11.37
C ASP A 62 -1.02 0.27 11.03
N GLY A 63 -0.84 1.41 10.34
CA GLY A 63 -1.94 2.20 9.80
C GLY A 63 -2.60 1.59 8.56
N PHE A 64 -1.95 0.62 7.90
CA PHE A 64 -2.49 -0.06 6.72
C PHE A 64 -3.05 -1.42 7.12
N ARG A 65 -4.23 -1.79 6.59
CA ARG A 65 -4.87 -3.08 6.88
C ARG A 65 -5.04 -3.95 5.65
N TRP A 66 -4.86 -3.36 4.47
CA TRP A 66 -5.13 -3.99 3.20
C TRP A 66 -3.96 -3.79 2.25
N ARG A 67 -3.69 -4.82 1.47
CA ARG A 67 -2.73 -4.80 0.36
C ARG A 67 -3.44 -5.28 -0.90
N ALA A 68 -3.12 -4.68 -2.05
CA ALA A 68 -3.56 -5.21 -3.33
C ALA A 68 -3.03 -6.65 -3.49
N ALA A 69 -3.93 -7.59 -3.76
CA ALA A 69 -3.55 -8.92 -4.19
C ALA A 69 -2.90 -8.80 -5.57
N ASP A 70 -1.75 -9.45 -5.77
CA ASP A 70 -1.17 -9.59 -7.11
C ASP A 70 -2.23 -10.26 -8.02
N ALA A 71 -2.49 -9.62 -9.16
CA ALA A 71 -3.32 -10.18 -10.23
C ALA A 71 -2.50 -11.10 -11.14
#